data_AF-A0A9X2QD08-F1
#
_entry.id   AF-A0A9X2QD08-F1
#
_cell.length_a   1.000
_cell.length_b   1.000
_cell.length_c   1.000
_cell.angle_alpha   90.00
_cell.angle_beta   90.00
_cell.angle_gamma   90.00
#
_symmetry.space_group_name_H-M   'P 1'
#
loop_
_entity.id
_entity.type
_entity.pdbx_description
1 polymer ?
#
loop_
_entity_poly.entity_id
_entity_poly.type
_entity_poly.pdbx_seq_one_letter_code
_entity_poly.pdbx_strand_id
1 'polypeptide(L)'
;MTQTLSPATEATAEADVEAGGRGLAKLNPSPRKAYALTLTLDKAPGPFAAVNGYAQYDVSNDSECGQIHPQTGVGQRITSSEPVVLKKVSEQQYQGVIHLDLMLDEDYYGRGVCHWKMTGTRVALKASGKKEETAFLPFIETKDVIAGKPVTLYFWKGGYPKEEIEDYADNGLPSAQDFKPELRDQLFSLTLVAKEISP
;
A
#
# COMPACT_ATOMS: atom_id res chain seq x y z
N MET A 1 -1.29 10.99 -33.74
CA MET A 1 -1.21 12.36 -33.19
C MET A 1 -0.66 12.21 -31.79
N THR A 2 0.61 12.52 -31.61
CA THR A 2 1.28 12.49 -30.29
C THR A 2 0.62 13.57 -29.44
N GLN A 3 -0.09 13.21 -28.37
CA GLN A 3 -0.60 14.21 -27.43
C GLN A 3 0.60 14.81 -26.69
N THR A 4 1.00 16.01 -27.08
CA THR A 4 1.94 16.81 -26.29
C THR A 4 1.13 17.48 -25.19
N LEU A 5 1.34 17.07 -23.94
CA LEU A 5 0.76 17.73 -22.78
C LEU A 5 1.27 19.17 -22.69
N SER A 6 0.41 20.09 -22.24
CA SER A 6 0.83 21.44 -21.90
C SER A 6 1.67 21.42 -20.63
N PRO A 7 2.71 22.28 -20.50
CA PRO A 7 3.47 22.41 -19.25
C PRO A 7 2.59 22.67 -18.01
N ALA A 8 1.46 23.36 -18.18
CA ALA A 8 0.52 23.60 -17.09
C ALA A 8 -0.21 22.33 -16.63
N THR A 9 -0.51 21.42 -17.57
CA THR A 9 -1.14 20.13 -17.27
C THR A 9 -0.17 19.22 -16.51
N GLU A 10 1.10 19.21 -16.92
CA GLU A 10 2.16 18.44 -16.24
C GLU A 10 2.37 18.94 -14.80
N ALA A 11 2.54 20.25 -14.61
CA ALA A 11 2.70 20.83 -13.27
C ALA A 11 1.49 20.57 -12.35
N THR A 12 0.27 20.58 -12.91
CA THR A 12 -0.94 20.25 -12.14
C THR A 12 -0.94 18.77 -11.72
N ALA A 13 -0.49 17.87 -12.61
CA ALA A 13 -0.41 16.45 -12.31
C ALA A 13 0.69 16.14 -11.29
N GLU A 14 1.84 16.81 -11.36
CA GLU A 14 2.90 16.70 -10.37
C GLU A 14 2.42 17.14 -8.98
N ALA A 15 1.75 18.29 -8.89
CA ALA A 15 1.18 18.78 -7.64
C ALA A 15 0.09 17.85 -7.08
N ASP A 16 -0.71 17.21 -7.95
CA ASP A 16 -1.69 16.19 -7.54
C ASP A 16 -0.98 14.97 -6.91
N VAL A 17 0.11 14.48 -7.52
CA VAL A 17 0.92 13.39 -6.94
C VAL A 17 1.53 13.78 -5.60
N GLU A 18 2.06 15.00 -5.45
CA GLU A 18 2.58 15.51 -4.18
C GLU A 18 1.50 15.58 -3.08
N ALA A 19 0.24 15.84 -3.48
CA ALA A 19 -0.91 15.83 -2.59
C ALA A 19 -1.47 14.41 -2.30
N GLY A 20 -0.84 13.36 -2.84
CA GLY A 20 -1.28 11.96 -2.69
C GLY A 20 -2.34 11.50 -3.70
N GLY A 21 -2.57 12.29 -4.74
CA GLY A 21 -3.34 11.91 -5.92
C GLY A 21 -2.53 11.04 -6.89
N ARG A 22 -2.99 10.96 -8.14
CA ARG A 22 -2.43 10.04 -9.15
C ARG A 22 -1.85 10.77 -10.37
N GLY A 23 -1.86 12.10 -10.35
CA GLY A 23 -1.47 12.92 -11.48
C GLY A 23 -2.34 12.64 -12.70
N LEU A 24 -1.70 12.21 -13.79
CA LEU A 24 -2.40 11.88 -15.04
C LEU A 24 -3.04 10.49 -15.02
N ALA A 25 -2.67 9.64 -14.06
CA ALA A 25 -3.10 8.25 -14.04
C ALA A 25 -4.61 8.13 -13.75
N LYS A 26 -5.24 7.17 -14.43
CA LYS A 26 -6.68 6.92 -14.31
C LYS A 26 -6.95 5.54 -13.72
N LEU A 27 -8.14 5.39 -13.15
CA LEU A 27 -8.64 4.11 -12.70
C LEU A 27 -9.30 3.36 -13.86
N ASN A 28 -9.13 2.05 -13.87
CA ASN A 28 -9.89 1.16 -14.72
C ASN A 28 -11.38 1.27 -14.36
N PRO A 29 -12.27 1.62 -15.29
CA PRO A 29 -13.70 1.78 -15.00
C PRO A 29 -14.40 0.46 -14.66
N SER A 30 -13.78 -0.69 -14.89
CA SER A 30 -14.34 -2.01 -14.62
C SER A 30 -13.25 -3.02 -14.28
N PRO A 31 -12.59 -2.90 -13.10
CA PRO A 31 -11.55 -3.84 -12.69
C PRO A 31 -12.13 -5.24 -12.49
N ARG A 32 -11.37 -6.27 -12.86
CA ARG A 32 -11.84 -7.66 -12.90
C ARG A 32 -11.05 -8.59 -11.98
N LYS A 33 -9.81 -8.25 -11.62
CA LYS A 33 -8.92 -9.11 -10.82
C LYS A 33 -9.06 -8.80 -9.33
N ALA A 34 -10.23 -9.11 -8.78
CA ALA A 34 -10.58 -8.81 -7.40
C ALA A 34 -10.06 -9.86 -6.40
N TYR A 35 -9.56 -9.40 -5.25
CA TYR A 35 -9.11 -10.25 -4.15
C TYR A 35 -9.70 -9.75 -2.82
N ALA A 36 -10.23 -10.67 -2.03
CA ALA A 36 -10.67 -10.41 -0.66
C ALA A 36 -9.45 -10.40 0.25
N LEU A 37 -9.07 -9.20 0.71
CA LEU A 37 -8.00 -9.01 1.69
C LEU A 37 -8.56 -9.18 3.10
N THR A 38 -7.91 -10.00 3.90
CA THR A 38 -8.20 -10.17 5.33
C THR A 38 -6.97 -9.81 6.15
N LEU A 39 -7.17 -8.95 7.14
CA LEU A 39 -6.21 -8.63 8.19
C LEU A 39 -6.68 -9.28 9.50
N THR A 40 -5.80 -10.05 10.14
CA THR A 40 -6.03 -10.70 11.44
C THR A 40 -5.02 -10.20 12.46
N LEU A 41 -5.50 -9.80 13.64
CA LEU A 41 -4.71 -9.35 14.78
C LEU A 41 -4.63 -10.51 15.81
N ASP A 42 -3.43 -10.89 16.22
CA ASP A 42 -3.22 -11.82 17.33
C ASP A 42 -2.51 -11.13 18.50
N LYS A 43 -3.07 -11.31 19.70
CA LYS A 43 -2.53 -10.77 20.97
C LYS A 43 -2.25 -9.26 20.97
N ALA A 44 -3.05 -8.49 20.24
CA ALA A 44 -2.92 -7.03 20.20
C ALA A 44 -2.94 -6.42 21.62
N PRO A 45 -2.07 -5.43 21.91
CA PRO A 45 -1.97 -4.81 23.25
C PRO A 45 -3.21 -3.97 23.62
N GLY A 46 -4.01 -3.56 22.64
CA GLY A 46 -5.21 -2.76 22.81
C GLY A 46 -6.00 -2.62 21.50
N PRO A 47 -7.09 -1.85 21.51
CA PRO A 47 -7.92 -1.62 20.33
C PRO A 47 -7.24 -0.71 19.30
N PHE A 48 -7.39 -1.02 18.02
CA PHE A 48 -7.01 -0.12 16.92
C PHE A 48 -8.25 0.54 16.34
N ALA A 49 -8.43 1.84 16.60
CA ALA A 49 -9.57 2.60 16.08
C ALA A 49 -9.35 3.15 14.67
N ALA A 50 -8.08 3.30 14.24
CA ALA A 50 -7.73 3.75 12.90
C ALA A 50 -6.99 2.63 12.15
N VAL A 51 -7.67 2.03 11.18
CA VAL A 51 -7.14 0.94 10.33
C VAL A 51 -7.37 1.30 8.87
N ASN A 52 -6.32 1.77 8.21
CA ASN A 52 -6.38 2.30 6.84
C ASN A 52 -5.58 1.42 5.88
N GLY A 53 -6.20 0.89 4.84
CA GLY A 53 -5.51 0.09 3.82
C GLY A 53 -5.11 0.92 2.61
N TYR A 54 -3.99 0.56 1.98
CA TYR A 54 -3.47 1.21 0.77
C TYR A 54 -2.86 0.17 -0.18
N ALA A 55 -3.37 0.07 -1.40
CA ALA A 55 -2.82 -0.77 -2.45
C ALA A 55 -1.85 0.06 -3.30
N GLN A 56 -0.61 -0.42 -3.43
CA GLN A 56 0.45 0.26 -4.15
C GLN A 56 0.52 -0.25 -5.59
N TYR A 57 0.58 0.66 -6.53
CA TYR A 57 0.76 0.38 -7.95
C TYR A 57 1.96 1.15 -8.48
N ASP A 58 2.72 0.50 -9.36
CA ASP A 58 3.86 1.10 -10.05
C ASP A 58 3.76 0.79 -11.54
N VAL A 59 4.13 1.76 -12.38
CA VAL A 59 4.34 1.52 -13.81
C VAL A 59 5.61 0.70 -13.98
N SER A 60 5.54 -0.35 -14.80
CA SER A 60 6.66 -1.29 -14.99
C SER A 60 7.58 -0.95 -16.17
N ASN A 61 7.21 0.05 -16.96
CA ASN A 61 7.90 0.54 -18.15
C ASN A 61 7.95 2.09 -18.17
N ASP A 62 8.24 2.70 -17.01
CA ASP A 62 8.23 4.16 -16.81
C ASP A 62 9.21 4.89 -17.74
N SER A 63 10.33 4.26 -18.08
CA SER A 63 11.36 4.83 -18.94
C SER A 63 10.90 4.88 -20.41
N GLU A 64 10.05 3.94 -20.83
CA GLU A 64 9.47 3.92 -22.16
C GLU A 64 8.26 4.87 -22.29
N CYS A 65 7.38 4.92 -21.29
CA CYS A 65 6.08 5.58 -21.41
C CYS A 65 5.96 6.93 -20.68
N GLY A 66 6.80 7.18 -19.67
CA GLY A 66 6.64 8.28 -18.69
C GLY A 66 7.39 9.56 -19.05
N GLN A 67 7.63 10.45 -18.09
CA GLN A 67 8.57 11.55 -18.28
C GLN A 67 10.01 11.09 -18.12
N ILE A 68 10.94 11.71 -18.85
CA ILE A 68 12.38 11.49 -18.68
C ILE A 68 12.98 12.68 -17.97
N HIS A 69 13.77 12.42 -16.93
CA HIS A 69 14.51 13.48 -16.26
C HIS A 69 15.56 14.08 -17.23
N PRO A 70 15.49 15.37 -17.58
CA PRO A 70 16.29 15.94 -18.68
C PRO A 70 17.80 15.83 -18.48
N GLN A 71 18.27 15.80 -17.22
CA GLN A 71 19.71 15.79 -16.92
C GLN A 71 20.30 14.38 -16.84
N THR A 72 19.49 13.39 -16.44
CA THR A 72 19.98 12.02 -16.16
C THR A 72 19.54 11.02 -17.22
N GLY A 73 18.53 11.35 -18.02
CA GLY A 73 17.96 10.44 -19.02
C GLY A 73 17.16 9.29 -18.40
N VAL A 74 16.96 9.28 -17.08
CA VAL A 74 16.24 8.22 -16.35
C VAL A 74 14.74 8.50 -16.39
N GLY A 75 13.93 7.43 -16.56
CA GLY A 75 12.49 7.50 -16.42
C GLY A 75 12.08 7.97 -15.02
N GLN A 76 11.18 8.93 -14.95
CA GLN A 76 10.59 9.32 -13.68
C GLN A 76 9.62 8.23 -13.22
N ARG A 77 9.75 7.81 -11.96
CA ARG A 77 8.88 6.79 -11.38
C ARG A 77 7.44 7.27 -11.38
N ILE A 78 6.55 6.47 -11.98
CA ILE A 78 5.10 6.70 -11.94
C ILE A 78 4.49 5.68 -10.99
N THR A 79 3.80 6.17 -9.96
CA THR A 79 3.34 5.37 -8.84
C THR A 79 2.00 5.88 -8.33
N SER A 80 1.16 5.01 -7.76
CA SER A 80 -0.13 5.38 -7.18
C SER A 80 -0.43 4.55 -5.93
N SER A 81 -0.88 5.22 -4.87
CA SER A 81 -1.30 4.57 -3.63
C SER A 81 -2.82 4.70 -3.48
N GLU A 82 -3.56 3.63 -3.78
CA GLU A 82 -5.02 3.66 -3.77
C GLU A 82 -5.58 3.23 -2.41
N PRO A 83 -6.54 3.98 -1.84
CA PRO A 83 -7.16 3.62 -0.58
C PRO A 83 -7.94 2.31 -0.70
N VAL A 84 -7.78 1.44 0.28
CA VAL A 84 -8.52 0.19 0.45
C VAL A 84 -9.44 0.33 1.65
N VAL A 85 -10.74 0.28 1.41
CA VAL A 85 -11.74 0.33 2.48
C VAL A 85 -11.74 -1.00 3.23
N LEU A 86 -11.26 -0.96 4.48
CA LEU A 86 -11.27 -2.09 5.39
C LEU A 86 -12.46 -1.99 6.34
N LYS A 87 -13.31 -3.01 6.35
CA LYS A 87 -14.45 -3.15 7.26
C LYS A 87 -14.05 -4.04 8.43
N LYS A 88 -14.28 -3.57 9.66
CA LYS A 88 -14.13 -4.40 10.87
C LYS A 88 -15.20 -5.49 10.85
N VAL A 89 -14.79 -6.76 10.87
CA VAL A 89 -15.71 -7.92 10.94
C VAL A 89 -15.74 -8.53 12.34
N SER A 90 -14.68 -8.36 13.12
CA SER A 90 -14.62 -8.68 14.55
C SER A 90 -13.57 -7.81 15.25
N GLU A 91 -13.43 -7.95 16.56
CA GLU A 91 -12.37 -7.26 17.32
C GLU A 91 -10.95 -7.59 16.84
N GLN A 92 -10.75 -8.74 16.20
CA GLN A 92 -9.45 -9.21 15.72
C GLN A 92 -9.34 -9.22 14.19
N GLN A 93 -10.36 -8.83 13.44
CA GLN A 93 -10.38 -9.06 12.01
C GLN A 93 -11.00 -7.91 11.21
N TYR A 94 -10.35 -7.59 10.10
CA TYR A 94 -10.78 -6.60 9.12
C TYR A 94 -10.75 -7.23 7.72
N GLN A 95 -11.70 -6.82 6.86
CA GLN A 95 -11.79 -7.29 5.49
C GLN A 95 -11.98 -6.14 4.50
N GLY A 96 -11.34 -6.24 3.34
CA GLY A 96 -11.52 -5.32 2.23
C GLY A 96 -11.36 -6.03 0.89
N VAL A 97 -11.50 -5.28 -0.20
CA VAL A 97 -11.31 -5.79 -1.55
C VAL A 97 -10.23 -4.96 -2.23
N ILE A 98 -9.25 -5.65 -2.81
CA ILE A 98 -8.21 -5.06 -3.65
C ILE A 98 -8.36 -5.57 -5.08
N HIS A 99 -7.90 -4.79 -6.06
CA HIS A 99 -7.93 -5.20 -7.47
C HIS A 99 -6.53 -5.11 -8.05
N LEU A 100 -6.03 -6.20 -8.65
CA LEU A 100 -4.69 -6.18 -9.26
C LEU A 100 -4.62 -5.27 -10.50
N ASP A 101 -5.77 -5.03 -11.14
CA ASP A 101 -5.97 -4.26 -12.36
C ASP A 101 -6.78 -2.97 -12.11
N LEU A 102 -6.62 -2.38 -10.92
CA LEU A 102 -7.32 -1.14 -10.53
C LEU A 102 -6.89 0.07 -11.37
N MET A 103 -5.59 0.18 -11.66
CA MET A 103 -5.03 1.26 -12.47
C MET A 103 -5.23 0.95 -13.96
N LEU A 104 -5.54 1.97 -14.75
CA LEU A 104 -5.75 1.85 -16.19
C LEU A 104 -4.41 1.91 -16.93
N ASP A 105 -4.16 0.94 -17.82
CA ASP A 105 -3.08 1.07 -18.79
C ASP A 105 -3.49 2.07 -19.88
N GLU A 106 -2.76 3.17 -20.00
CA GLU A 106 -3.02 4.23 -20.98
C GLU A 106 -1.72 4.94 -21.37
N ASP A 107 -1.71 5.59 -22.54
CA ASP A 107 -0.64 6.49 -22.96
C ASP A 107 -0.84 7.87 -22.33
N TYR A 108 -0.32 8.04 -21.11
CA TYR A 108 -0.51 9.27 -20.33
C TYR A 108 0.33 10.43 -20.82
N TYR A 109 1.50 10.17 -21.42
CA TYR A 109 2.50 11.19 -21.76
C TYR A 109 2.78 11.29 -23.27
N GLY A 110 2.01 10.58 -24.10
CA GLY A 110 2.19 10.56 -25.57
C GLY A 110 3.43 9.80 -26.03
N ARG A 111 4.01 8.94 -25.18
CA ARG A 111 5.24 8.17 -25.46
C ARG A 111 4.98 6.66 -25.58
N GLY A 112 3.73 6.23 -25.40
CA GLY A 112 3.32 4.84 -25.43
C GLY A 112 2.56 4.46 -24.16
N VAL A 113 1.96 3.27 -24.17
CA VAL A 113 1.12 2.81 -23.05
C VAL A 113 1.99 2.54 -21.80
N CYS A 114 1.61 3.14 -20.68
CA CYS A 114 2.15 2.78 -19.37
C CYS A 114 1.44 1.56 -18.83
N HIS A 115 2.22 0.53 -18.47
CA HIS A 115 1.74 -0.74 -17.95
C HIS A 115 1.84 -0.79 -16.43
N TRP A 116 0.69 -0.73 -15.77
CA TRP A 116 0.59 -0.75 -14.33
C TRP A 116 0.67 -2.17 -13.76
N LYS A 117 1.30 -2.26 -12.59
CA LYS A 117 1.28 -3.47 -11.77
C LYS A 117 1.06 -3.08 -10.32
N MET A 118 0.15 -3.78 -9.64
CA MET A 118 0.11 -3.72 -8.17
C MET A 118 1.41 -4.33 -7.62
N THR A 119 2.09 -3.65 -6.71
CA THR A 119 3.30 -4.17 -6.04
C THR A 119 3.00 -4.78 -4.68
N GLY A 120 1.95 -4.31 -4.00
CA GLY A 120 1.42 -4.95 -2.81
C GLY A 120 0.37 -4.10 -2.10
N THR A 121 0.03 -4.48 -0.88
CA THR A 121 -0.93 -3.74 -0.04
C THR A 121 -0.35 -3.54 1.35
N ARG A 122 -0.38 -2.29 1.82
CA ARG A 122 -0.03 -1.90 3.20
C ARG A 122 -1.31 -1.66 3.99
N VAL A 123 -1.32 -2.00 5.26
CA VAL A 123 -2.32 -1.49 6.21
C VAL A 123 -1.62 -0.68 7.26
N ALA A 124 -2.14 0.49 7.59
CA ALA A 124 -1.67 1.33 8.69
C ALA A 124 -2.66 1.23 9.86
N LEU A 125 -2.15 0.76 11.01
CA LEU A 125 -2.93 0.65 12.24
C LEU A 125 -2.40 1.65 13.27
N LYS A 126 -3.31 2.44 13.85
CA LYS A 126 -3.05 3.34 14.99
C LYS A 126 -4.11 3.17 16.07
N ALA A 127 -3.74 3.40 17.32
CA ALA A 127 -4.61 3.19 18.47
C ALA A 127 -5.87 4.06 18.41
N SER A 128 -5.69 5.37 18.19
CA SER A 128 -6.78 6.33 17.99
C SER A 128 -6.72 7.07 16.65
N GLY A 129 -5.59 7.01 15.94
CA GLY A 129 -5.39 7.69 14.66
C GLY A 129 -4.67 9.04 14.80
N LYS A 130 -4.19 9.38 15.99
CA LYS A 130 -3.42 10.61 16.22
C LYS A 130 -2.05 10.53 15.52
N LYS A 131 -1.54 11.68 15.09
CA LYS A 131 -0.28 11.76 14.34
C LYS A 131 0.89 11.23 15.18
N GLU A 132 0.90 11.52 16.48
CA GLU A 132 2.01 11.21 17.38
C GLU A 132 2.09 9.72 17.74
N GLU A 133 1.06 8.93 17.44
CA GLU A 133 1.02 7.48 17.70
C GLU A 133 1.88 6.70 16.70
N THR A 134 2.39 5.56 17.16
CA THR A 134 3.08 4.58 16.34
C THR A 134 2.14 4.07 15.23
N ALA A 135 2.60 4.12 13.99
CA ALA A 135 1.94 3.51 12.85
C ALA A 135 2.48 2.09 12.65
N PHE A 136 1.67 1.06 12.90
CA PHE A 136 2.03 -0.33 12.60
C PHE A 136 1.64 -0.64 11.16
N LEU A 137 2.61 -1.07 10.35
CA LEU A 137 2.54 -1.07 8.89
C LEU A 137 2.78 -2.45 8.26
N PRO A 138 1.94 -3.48 8.53
CA PRO A 138 2.05 -4.73 7.81
C PRO A 138 1.85 -4.54 6.30
N PHE A 139 2.63 -5.30 5.53
CA PHE A 139 2.63 -5.27 4.08
C PHE A 139 2.58 -6.68 3.50
N ILE A 140 1.78 -6.87 2.46
CA ILE A 140 1.73 -8.10 1.66
C ILE A 140 2.09 -7.78 0.22
N GLU A 141 3.09 -8.49 -0.33
CA GLU A 141 3.52 -8.34 -1.72
C GLU A 141 2.52 -9.01 -2.68
N THR A 142 2.41 -8.48 -3.90
CA THR A 142 1.50 -9.03 -4.92
C THR A 142 1.74 -10.52 -5.20
N LYS A 143 2.98 -11.00 -5.12
CA LYS A 143 3.26 -12.44 -5.29
C LYS A 143 2.58 -13.30 -4.23
N ASP A 144 2.51 -12.83 -2.98
CA ASP A 144 1.88 -13.56 -1.88
C ASP A 144 0.35 -13.40 -1.94
N VAL A 145 -0.15 -12.26 -2.44
CA VAL A 145 -1.57 -12.08 -2.79
C VAL A 145 -2.04 -13.11 -3.81
N ILE A 146 -1.31 -13.23 -4.94
CA ILE A 146 -1.65 -14.17 -6.02
C ILE A 146 -1.54 -15.62 -5.53
N ALA A 147 -0.51 -15.93 -4.74
CA ALA A 147 -0.32 -17.27 -4.18
C ALA A 147 -1.34 -17.63 -3.08
N GLY A 148 -2.15 -16.67 -2.61
CA GLY A 148 -3.01 -16.85 -1.44
C GLY A 148 -2.23 -17.15 -0.16
N LYS A 149 -0.95 -16.75 -0.10
CA LYS A 149 -0.03 -17.07 0.99
C LYS A 149 -0.20 -16.05 2.12
N PRO A 150 -0.48 -16.47 3.36
CA PRO A 150 -0.51 -15.58 4.50
C PRO A 150 0.87 -14.97 4.76
N VAL A 151 0.90 -13.66 5.07
CA VAL A 151 2.07 -12.92 5.53
C VAL A 151 1.80 -12.45 6.95
N THR A 152 2.57 -12.96 7.91
CA THR A 152 2.51 -12.59 9.32
C THR A 152 3.73 -11.78 9.68
N LEU A 153 3.53 -10.57 10.22
CA LEU A 153 4.57 -9.75 10.82
C LEU A 153 4.35 -9.62 12.32
N TYR A 154 5.45 -9.57 13.05
CA TYR A 154 5.48 -9.45 14.50
C TYR A 154 5.92 -8.05 14.92
N PHE A 155 5.30 -7.56 15.99
CA PHE A 155 5.48 -6.21 16.49
C PHE A 155 5.64 -6.25 18.01
N TRP A 156 6.43 -5.34 18.56
CA TRP A 156 6.62 -5.25 20.00
C TRP A 156 5.49 -4.44 20.65
N LYS A 157 4.89 -4.97 21.70
CA LYS A 157 3.78 -4.31 22.43
C LYS A 157 4.19 -2.99 23.09
N GLY A 158 5.46 -2.82 23.44
CA GLY A 158 5.93 -1.60 24.10
C GLY A 158 5.85 -0.35 23.23
N GLY A 159 5.83 -0.50 21.90
CA GLY A 159 5.61 0.61 20.98
C GLY A 159 4.14 1.06 20.85
N TYR A 160 3.21 0.39 21.54
CA TYR A 160 1.80 0.74 21.57
C TYR A 160 1.44 1.52 22.85
N PRO A 161 0.63 2.60 22.75
CA PRO A 161 0.10 3.19 21.53
C PRO A 161 1.12 4.11 20.82
N LYS A 162 2.24 4.44 21.47
CA LYS A 162 3.19 5.44 21.03
C LYS A 162 4.61 5.09 21.50
N GLU A 163 5.58 5.17 20.58
CA GLU A 163 7.01 5.20 20.84
C GLU A 163 7.49 6.61 21.24
N GLU A 164 8.74 6.74 21.69
CA GLU A 164 9.33 8.06 21.99
C GLU A 164 9.40 8.97 20.75
N ILE A 165 9.52 8.37 19.57
CA ILE A 165 9.54 9.06 18.28
C ILE A 165 8.10 9.27 17.80
N GLU A 166 7.73 10.51 17.52
CA GLU A 166 6.42 10.82 16.96
C GLU A 166 6.24 10.24 15.56
N ASP A 167 5.03 9.72 15.28
CA ASP A 167 4.66 9.12 14.00
C ASP A 167 5.62 7.99 13.57
N TYR A 168 6.15 7.25 14.55
CA TYR A 168 7.08 6.15 14.28
C TYR A 168 6.44 5.11 13.38
N ALA A 169 7.09 4.84 12.24
CA ALA A 169 6.66 3.86 11.25
C ALA A 169 7.25 2.49 11.59
N ASP A 170 6.49 1.66 12.30
CA ASP A 170 6.89 0.29 12.63
C ASP A 170 6.44 -0.67 11.52
N ASN A 171 7.39 -1.27 10.80
CA ASN A 171 7.12 -2.23 9.74
C ASN A 171 7.05 -3.68 10.25
N GLY A 172 7.38 -3.91 11.53
CA GLY A 172 7.45 -5.24 12.12
C GLY A 172 8.59 -6.09 11.54
N LEU A 173 8.70 -7.32 12.05
CA LEU A 173 9.69 -8.30 11.58
C LEU A 173 8.98 -9.60 11.14
N PRO A 174 9.52 -10.33 10.14
CA PRO A 174 8.89 -11.53 9.61
C PRO A 174 8.95 -12.72 10.57
N SER A 175 9.83 -12.68 11.58
CA SER A 175 9.96 -13.72 12.59
C SER A 175 10.06 -13.13 13.99
N ALA A 176 9.36 -13.75 14.95
CA ALA A 176 9.53 -13.45 16.37
C ALA A 176 10.98 -13.64 16.84
N GLN A 177 11.77 -14.48 16.17
CA GLN A 177 13.18 -14.71 16.53
C GLN A 177 14.11 -13.57 16.14
N ASP A 178 13.68 -12.68 15.25
CA ASP A 178 14.44 -11.49 14.86
C ASP A 178 14.41 -10.42 15.97
N PHE A 179 13.49 -10.55 16.93
CA PHE A 179 13.49 -9.75 18.15
C PHE A 179 14.49 -10.29 19.18
N LYS A 180 14.99 -9.38 20.02
CA LYS A 180 15.79 -9.73 21.20
C LYS A 180 15.02 -10.73 22.08
N PRO A 181 15.66 -11.76 22.64
CA PRO A 181 14.99 -12.81 23.43
C PRO A 181 14.02 -12.29 24.49
N GLU A 182 14.40 -11.24 25.22
CA GLU A 182 13.61 -10.62 26.28
C GLU A 182 12.30 -9.94 25.82
N LEU A 183 12.15 -9.67 24.52
CA LEU A 183 10.96 -9.04 23.94
C LEU A 183 9.97 -10.05 23.34
N ARG A 184 10.38 -11.32 23.15
CA ARG A 184 9.62 -12.31 22.36
C ARG A 184 8.26 -12.68 22.96
N ASP A 185 8.14 -12.65 24.28
CA ASP A 185 6.87 -12.86 25.00
C ASP A 185 5.97 -11.61 25.02
N GLN A 186 6.51 -10.47 24.56
CA GLN A 186 5.84 -9.18 24.50
C GLN A 186 5.48 -8.80 23.05
N LEU A 187 5.34 -9.79 22.17
CA LEU A 187 4.95 -9.55 20.79
C LEU A 187 3.45 -9.70 20.58
N PHE A 188 2.95 -8.97 19.61
CA PHE A 188 1.67 -9.23 18.94
C PHE A 188 1.95 -9.40 17.44
N SER A 189 0.99 -9.95 16.69
CA SER A 189 1.19 -10.15 15.26
C SER A 189 0.00 -9.67 14.43
N LEU A 190 0.32 -9.28 13.20
CA LEU A 190 -0.64 -8.90 12.18
C LEU A 190 -0.43 -9.82 10.99
N THR A 191 -1.50 -10.52 10.59
CA THR A 191 -1.48 -11.42 9.44
C THR A 191 -2.35 -10.87 8.33
N LEU A 192 -1.76 -10.69 7.15
CA LEU A 192 -2.46 -10.37 5.91
C LEU A 192 -2.58 -11.62 5.06
N VAL A 193 -3.76 -11.85 4.48
CA VAL A 193 -3.99 -12.89 3.47
C VAL A 193 -5.01 -12.37 2.48
N ALA A 194 -4.80 -12.68 1.21
CA ALA A 194 -5.74 -12.35 0.15
C ALA A 194 -6.19 -13.62 -0.56
N LYS A 195 -7.46 -13.65 -0.99
CA LYS A 195 -8.01 -14.75 -1.79
C LYS A 195 -8.71 -14.17 -3.00
N GLU A 196 -8.49 -14.76 -4.17
CA GLU A 196 -9.19 -14.36 -5.38
C GLU A 196 -10.71 -14.48 -5.19
N ILE A 197 -11.44 -13.45 -5.60
CA ILE A 197 -12.90 -13.47 -5.63
C ILE A 197 -13.28 -13.97 -7.02
N SER A 198 -13.59 -15.27 -7.12
CA SER A 198 -14.09 -15.82 -8.38
C SER A 198 -15.44 -15.16 -8.73
N PRO A 199 -15.67 -14.81 -10.01
CA PRO A 199 -16.94 -14.29 -10.50
C PRO A 199 -18.12 -15.24 -10.26
#